data_AF-A0A2H9MTT2-F1
#
_entry.id   AF-A0A2H9MTT2-F1
#
_cell.length_a   1.000
_cell.length_b   1.000
_cell.length_c   1.000
_cell.angle_alpha   90.00
_cell.angle_beta   90.00
_cell.angle_gamma   90.00
#
_symmetry.space_group_name_H-M   'P 1'
#
loop_
_entity.id
_entity.type
_entity.pdbx_description
1 polymer ?
#
loop_
_entity_poly.entity_id
_entity_poly.type
_entity_poly.pdbx_seq_one_letter_code
_entity_poly.pdbx_strand_id
1 'polypeptide(L)'
;MKYFLILLVLIGFVTSQAYASSLMANIDPYEKQFKPSFQFQKTILIFYDDDGKIRDEMIGKDIHVYFSENSSHPLVLKLMQKLNQNLEDLSSQARITELELTVKSKMQGQTLTGILEYDLILVPTITNFVVNQTNSYTLLDMNWRALFITDKLMITSQIGTIDINHPVSFIKEFNPEFYETIRETPIFPILEKPLIDSTGLNGTLRDWHYRFIPWTSQQSNIVPEEWNGWNVSVLQKGDFTM
;
A
#
# COMPACT_ATOMS: atom_id res chain seq x y z
N MET A 1 -16.58 35.95 40.88
CA MET A 1 -16.64 34.80 39.95
C MET A 1 -15.73 35.10 38.78
N LYS A 2 -14.57 34.44 38.70
CA LYS A 2 -13.69 34.49 37.52
C LYS A 2 -13.79 33.13 36.84
N TYR A 3 -14.35 33.11 35.64
CA TYR A 3 -14.45 31.90 34.82
C TYR A 3 -13.02 31.44 34.48
N PHE A 4 -12.67 30.23 34.93
CA PHE A 4 -11.45 29.56 34.52
C PHE A 4 -11.74 28.92 33.16
N LEU A 5 -11.18 29.49 32.09
CA LEU A 5 -11.27 28.92 30.76
C LEU A 5 -10.29 27.74 30.72
N ILE A 6 -10.79 26.52 30.90
CA ILE A 6 -10.02 25.31 30.61
C ILE A 6 -10.00 25.18 29.09
N LEU A 7 -8.92 25.65 28.47
CA LEU A 7 -8.58 25.27 27.11
C LEU A 7 -8.02 23.84 27.17
N LEU A 8 -8.89 22.84 27.00
CA LEU A 8 -8.48 21.46 26.81
C LEU A 8 -7.91 21.35 25.39
N VAL A 9 -6.59 21.53 25.25
CA VAL A 9 -5.90 21.20 24.01
C VAL A 9 -5.64 19.70 24.03
N LEU A 10 -6.50 18.92 23.37
CA LEU A 10 -6.25 17.51 23.04
C LEU A 10 -5.09 17.45 22.04
N ILE A 11 -3.85 17.48 22.52
CA ILE A 11 -2.67 17.24 21.68
C ILE A 11 -2.40 15.74 21.68
N GLY A 12 -3.24 14.99 20.97
CA GLY A 12 -2.87 13.65 20.52
C GLY A 12 -1.76 13.79 19.49
N PHE A 13 -0.50 13.64 19.91
CA PHE A 13 0.61 13.65 18.97
C PHE A 13 0.58 12.37 18.12
N VAL A 14 0.23 12.46 16.83
CA VAL A 14 0.46 11.39 15.86
C VAL A 14 1.92 11.52 15.38
N THR A 15 2.87 10.86 16.03
CA THR A 15 4.31 11.19 15.84
C THR A 15 5.01 10.44 14.70
N SER A 16 4.36 9.48 14.04
CA SER A 16 4.90 8.91 12.79
C SER A 16 3.82 8.18 12.00
N GLN A 17 3.56 8.66 10.79
CA GLN A 17 2.94 7.86 9.73
C GLN A 17 4.07 7.34 8.83
N ALA A 18 3.94 6.15 8.26
CA ALA A 18 4.82 5.69 7.20
C ALA A 18 3.96 5.22 6.03
N TYR A 19 4.14 5.88 4.89
CA TYR A 19 3.60 5.43 3.61
C TYR A 19 4.76 4.85 2.84
N ALA A 20 4.64 3.60 2.41
CA ALA A 20 5.64 2.99 1.56
C ALA A 20 4.97 2.37 0.35
N SER A 21 5.43 2.74 -0.83
CA SER A 21 5.23 1.94 -2.04
C SER A 21 6.56 1.27 -2.35
N SER A 22 6.58 -0.05 -2.38
CA SER A 22 7.75 -0.82 -2.78
C SER A 22 7.46 -1.63 -4.03
N LEU A 23 8.45 -1.72 -4.91
CA LEU A 23 8.39 -2.51 -6.13
C LEU A 23 9.53 -3.51 -6.15
N MET A 24 9.19 -4.78 -6.36
CA MET A 24 10.15 -5.82 -6.71
C MET A 24 9.84 -6.32 -8.12
N ALA A 25 10.80 -6.29 -9.02
CA ALA A 25 10.64 -6.79 -10.37
C ALA A 25 11.90 -7.52 -10.84
N ASN A 26 11.69 -8.63 -11.55
CA ASN A 26 12.71 -9.28 -12.36
C ASN A 26 12.20 -9.25 -13.81
N ILE A 27 12.95 -8.58 -14.69
CA ILE A 27 12.54 -8.32 -16.07
C ILE A 27 13.55 -8.99 -16.98
N ASP A 28 13.09 -9.98 -17.72
CA ASP A 28 13.82 -10.56 -18.84
C ASP A 28 13.20 -10.03 -20.14
N PRO A 29 13.93 -9.22 -20.94
CA PRO A 29 13.41 -8.67 -22.20
C PRO A 29 13.14 -9.73 -23.27
N TYR A 30 13.56 -10.98 -23.08
CA TYR A 30 13.28 -12.10 -23.99
C TYR A 30 12.04 -12.88 -23.58
N GLU A 31 11.53 -12.66 -22.37
CA GLU A 31 10.28 -13.25 -21.90
C GLU A 31 9.06 -12.45 -22.37
N LYS A 32 7.95 -13.15 -22.59
CA LYS A 32 6.69 -12.52 -23.04
C LYS A 32 5.94 -11.81 -21.91
N GLN A 33 6.24 -12.19 -20.67
CA GLN A 33 5.56 -11.70 -19.49
C GLN A 33 6.49 -11.72 -18.27
N PHE A 34 6.16 -10.91 -17.28
CA PHE A 34 6.81 -10.94 -15.97
C PHE A 34 5.80 -10.61 -14.86
N LYS A 35 6.17 -10.93 -13.62
CA LYS A 35 5.32 -10.73 -12.43
C LYS A 35 6.02 -9.81 -11.42
N PRO A 36 5.89 -8.48 -11.52
CA PRO A 36 6.37 -7.60 -10.46
C PRO A 36 5.47 -7.70 -9.22
N SER A 37 6.01 -7.39 -8.05
CA SER A 37 5.27 -7.27 -6.79
C SER A 37 5.27 -5.81 -6.33
N PHE A 38 4.09 -5.23 -6.22
CA PHE A 38 3.85 -3.91 -5.65
C PHE A 38 3.29 -4.07 -4.25
N GLN A 39 3.93 -3.45 -3.27
CA GLN A 39 3.45 -3.45 -1.89
C GLN A 39 3.23 -2.02 -1.43
N PHE A 40 2.01 -1.75 -0.98
CA PHE A 40 1.54 -0.47 -0.47
C PHE A 40 1.26 -0.64 1.02
N GLN A 41 2.02 0.07 1.84
CA GLN A 41 1.93 -0.03 3.30
C GLN A 41 1.54 1.30 3.90
N LYS A 42 0.65 1.25 4.89
CA LYS A 42 0.34 2.36 5.78
C LYS A 42 0.41 1.86 7.22
N THR A 43 1.38 2.38 7.96
CA THR A 43 1.49 2.18 9.41
C THR A 43 1.20 3.49 10.11
N ILE A 44 0.28 3.46 11.06
CA ILE A 44 -0.08 4.59 11.91
C ILE A 44 0.12 4.18 13.36
N LEU A 45 1.01 4.89 14.03
CA LEU A 45 1.19 4.80 15.47
C LEU A 45 0.37 5.92 16.13
N ILE A 46 -0.47 5.53 17.08
CA ILE A 46 -1.39 6.41 17.79
C ILE A 46 -0.95 6.48 19.25
N PHE A 47 -0.74 7.69 19.74
CA PHE A 47 -0.57 7.95 21.17
C PHE A 47 -1.86 8.54 21.71
N TYR A 48 -2.30 8.05 22.86
CA TYR A 48 -3.52 8.52 23.51
C TYR A 48 -3.33 8.68 25.01
N ASP A 49 -4.11 9.59 25.59
CA ASP A 49 -4.10 9.87 27.03
C ASP A 49 -4.72 8.72 27.83
N ASP A 50 -4.31 8.61 29.11
CA ASP A 50 -4.74 7.55 30.02
C ASP A 50 -6.27 7.52 30.28
N ASP A 51 -6.96 8.63 30.07
CA ASP A 51 -8.41 8.80 30.26
C ASP A 51 -9.15 9.22 28.97
N GLY A 52 -8.49 9.13 27.82
CA GLY A 52 -9.04 9.54 26.53
C GLY A 52 -9.94 8.49 25.88
N LYS A 53 -11.01 8.92 25.21
CA LYS A 53 -11.92 8.02 24.47
C LYS A 53 -11.21 7.12 23.45
N ILE A 54 -10.16 7.63 22.78
CA ILE A 54 -9.36 6.83 21.84
C ILE A 54 -8.72 5.61 22.54
N ARG A 55 -8.27 5.77 23.80
CA ARG A 55 -7.72 4.69 24.59
C ARG A 55 -8.78 3.63 24.88
N ASP A 56 -9.95 4.06 25.33
CA ASP A 56 -11.04 3.15 25.69
C ASP A 56 -11.46 2.27 24.51
N GLU A 57 -11.42 2.82 23.30
CA GLU A 57 -11.75 2.09 22.06
C GLU A 57 -10.63 1.17 21.54
N MET A 58 -9.38 1.42 21.92
CA MET A 58 -8.20 0.71 21.42
C MET A 58 -7.65 -0.31 22.41
N ILE A 59 -7.67 -0.03 23.71
CA ILE A 59 -6.97 -0.81 24.73
C ILE A 59 -7.43 -2.28 24.72
N GLY A 60 -6.46 -3.20 24.59
CA GLY A 60 -6.74 -4.63 24.56
C GLY A 60 -7.35 -5.15 23.26
N LYS A 61 -7.57 -4.29 22.24
CA LYS A 61 -7.94 -4.75 20.90
C LYS A 61 -6.76 -5.45 20.25
N ASP A 62 -7.05 -6.57 19.60
CA ASP A 62 -6.11 -7.33 18.78
C ASP A 62 -6.88 -7.93 17.59
N ILE A 63 -6.96 -7.17 16.50
CA ILE A 63 -7.74 -7.51 15.31
C ILE A 63 -6.78 -7.73 14.16
N HIS A 64 -6.91 -8.89 13.51
CA HIS A 64 -6.14 -9.27 12.34
C HIS A 64 -7.09 -9.67 11.21
N VAL A 65 -6.88 -9.08 10.04
CA VAL A 65 -7.63 -9.39 8.83
C VAL A 65 -6.65 -9.80 7.74
N TYR A 66 -6.94 -10.92 7.10
CA TYR A 66 -6.20 -11.43 5.95
C TYR A 66 -7.18 -11.76 4.83
N PHE A 67 -6.87 -11.30 3.62
CA PHE A 67 -7.64 -11.58 2.42
C PHE A 67 -6.68 -11.79 1.25
N SER A 68 -6.92 -12.80 0.43
CA SER A 68 -6.11 -13.07 -0.76
C SER A 68 -6.96 -13.68 -1.86
N GLU A 69 -6.96 -13.07 -3.02
CA GLU A 69 -7.74 -13.50 -4.19
C GLU A 69 -6.96 -13.23 -5.48
N ASN A 70 -7.47 -13.75 -6.60
CA ASN A 70 -6.92 -13.49 -7.93
C ASN A 70 -7.99 -12.98 -8.91
N SER A 71 -7.59 -12.66 -10.14
CA SER A 71 -8.45 -12.10 -11.19
C SER A 71 -9.63 -12.99 -11.63
N SER A 72 -9.77 -14.21 -11.11
CA SER A 72 -11.01 -14.99 -11.23
C SER A 72 -12.12 -14.45 -10.32
N HIS A 73 -11.76 -13.74 -9.24
CA HIS A 73 -12.71 -13.08 -8.36
C HIS A 73 -13.20 -11.75 -8.97
N PRO A 74 -14.52 -11.46 -9.00
CA PRO A 74 -15.07 -10.29 -9.71
C PRO A 74 -14.47 -8.93 -9.31
N LEU A 75 -14.16 -8.75 -8.02
CA LEU A 75 -13.48 -7.55 -7.55
C LEU A 75 -12.07 -7.41 -8.12
N VAL A 76 -11.26 -8.46 -8.06
CA VAL A 76 -9.87 -8.41 -8.51
C VAL A 76 -9.83 -8.23 -10.03
N LEU A 77 -10.78 -8.83 -10.75
CA LEU A 77 -10.99 -8.56 -12.18
C LEU A 77 -11.28 -7.08 -12.45
N LYS A 78 -12.19 -6.46 -11.68
CA LYS A 78 -12.50 -5.03 -11.81
C LYS A 78 -11.30 -4.14 -11.47
N LEU A 79 -10.51 -4.51 -10.46
CA LEU A 79 -9.26 -3.82 -10.13
C LEU A 79 -8.26 -3.93 -11.28
N MET A 80 -8.06 -5.13 -11.83
CA MET A 80 -7.20 -5.36 -12.98
C MET A 80 -7.60 -4.51 -14.19
N GLN A 81 -8.91 -4.39 -14.46
CA GLN A 81 -9.44 -3.52 -15.52
C GLN A 81 -9.12 -2.04 -15.26
N LYS A 82 -9.28 -1.57 -14.02
CA LYS A 82 -8.93 -0.18 -13.65
C LYS A 82 -7.43 0.09 -13.75
N LEU A 83 -6.59 -0.86 -13.35
CA LEU A 83 -5.14 -0.76 -13.51
C LEU A 83 -4.77 -0.70 -15.00
N ASN A 84 -5.37 -1.53 -15.85
CA ASN A 84 -5.17 -1.43 -17.30
C ASN A 84 -5.63 -0.08 -17.86
N GLN A 85 -6.75 0.48 -17.39
CA GLN A 85 -7.15 1.84 -17.78
C GLN A 85 -6.11 2.88 -17.37
N ASN A 86 -5.59 2.79 -16.14
CA ASN A 86 -4.50 3.67 -15.69
C ASN A 86 -3.25 3.54 -16.57
N LEU A 87 -2.88 2.34 -17.00
CA LEU A 87 -1.78 2.12 -17.95
C LEU A 87 -2.07 2.78 -19.31
N GLU A 88 -3.29 2.69 -19.80
CA GLU A 88 -3.71 3.34 -21.05
C GLU A 88 -3.62 4.86 -20.95
N ASP A 89 -4.06 5.44 -19.84
CA ASP A 89 -3.98 6.89 -19.57
C ASP A 89 -2.52 7.38 -19.54
N LEU A 90 -1.59 6.50 -19.12
CA LEU A 90 -0.14 6.72 -19.16
C LEU A 90 0.49 6.45 -20.53
N SER A 91 -0.31 6.15 -21.56
CA SER A 91 0.18 5.74 -22.89
C SER A 91 1.11 4.53 -22.86
N SER A 92 0.90 3.63 -21.89
CA SER A 92 1.62 2.37 -21.77
C SER A 92 1.10 1.34 -22.78
N GLN A 93 2.01 0.64 -23.44
CA GLN A 93 1.74 -0.55 -24.24
C GLN A 93 1.60 -1.80 -23.37
N ALA A 94 2.14 -1.76 -22.14
CA ALA A 94 2.04 -2.88 -21.22
C ALA A 94 0.57 -3.19 -20.88
N ARG A 95 0.29 -4.47 -20.64
CA ARG A 95 -1.05 -4.97 -20.30
C ARG A 95 -0.99 -5.97 -19.15
N ILE A 96 -1.87 -5.80 -18.18
CA ILE A 96 -2.06 -6.74 -17.07
C ILE A 96 -3.08 -7.80 -17.51
N THR A 97 -2.64 -9.05 -17.58
CA THR A 97 -3.48 -10.18 -18.02
C THR A 97 -4.03 -11.00 -16.86
N GLU A 98 -3.35 -10.97 -15.71
CA GLU A 98 -3.77 -11.60 -14.46
C GLU A 98 -3.39 -10.69 -13.30
N LEU A 99 -4.09 -10.80 -12.19
CA LEU A 99 -3.77 -10.04 -10.98
C LEU A 99 -3.99 -10.90 -9.75
N GLU A 100 -2.97 -10.98 -8.90
CA GLU A 100 -3.07 -11.51 -7.55
C GLU A 100 -3.11 -10.33 -6.57
N LEU A 101 -4.02 -10.40 -5.60
CA LEU A 101 -4.22 -9.37 -4.58
C LEU A 101 -4.13 -10.03 -3.20
N THR A 102 -3.32 -9.46 -2.32
CA THR A 102 -3.30 -9.80 -0.89
C THR A 102 -3.50 -8.54 -0.06
N VAL A 103 -4.38 -8.60 0.92
CA VAL A 103 -4.62 -7.54 1.90
C VAL A 103 -4.38 -8.09 3.30
N LYS A 104 -3.60 -7.36 4.09
CA LYS A 104 -3.39 -7.62 5.51
C LYS A 104 -3.70 -6.35 6.28
N SER A 105 -4.50 -6.46 7.32
CA SER A 105 -4.78 -5.35 8.22
C SER A 105 -4.64 -5.81 9.65
N LYS A 106 -4.10 -4.94 10.49
CA LYS A 106 -3.87 -5.20 11.89
C LYS A 106 -4.20 -3.95 12.70
N MET A 107 -4.99 -4.13 13.75
CA MET A 107 -5.28 -3.11 14.74
C MET A 107 -4.96 -3.69 16.12
N GLN A 108 -4.01 -3.07 16.81
CA GLN A 108 -3.65 -3.45 18.17
C GLN A 108 -3.61 -2.23 19.07
N GLY A 109 -4.15 -2.35 20.29
CA GLY A 109 -4.04 -1.30 21.30
C GLY A 109 -3.44 -1.80 22.60
N GLN A 110 -2.45 -1.05 23.08
CA GLN A 110 -1.79 -1.23 24.38
C GLN A 110 -2.33 -0.20 25.38
N THR A 111 -1.69 -0.04 26.53
CA THR A 111 -2.17 0.87 27.58
C THR A 111 -2.21 2.34 27.16
N LEU A 112 -1.21 2.79 26.39
CA LEU A 112 -1.03 4.20 25.99
C LEU A 112 -0.78 4.40 24.49
N THR A 113 -0.71 3.29 23.74
CA THR A 113 -0.33 3.32 22.33
C THR A 113 -1.15 2.33 21.52
N GLY A 114 -1.62 2.76 20.36
CA GLY A 114 -2.26 1.91 19.36
C GLY A 114 -1.43 1.85 18.08
N ILE A 115 -1.55 0.75 17.35
CA ILE A 115 -0.99 0.60 16.02
C ILE A 115 -2.06 0.14 15.04
N LEU A 116 -2.09 0.80 13.89
CA LEU A 116 -2.85 0.40 12.73
C LEU A 116 -1.86 0.10 11.61
N GLU A 117 -1.84 -1.13 11.13
CA GLU A 117 -1.03 -1.54 9.99
C GLU A 117 -1.95 -2.00 8.88
N TYR A 118 -1.66 -1.53 7.67
CA TYR A 118 -2.40 -1.90 6.49
C TYR A 118 -1.44 -2.16 5.34
N ASP A 119 -1.46 -3.38 4.82
CA ASP A 119 -0.65 -3.83 3.69
C ASP A 119 -1.55 -4.28 2.56
N LEU A 120 -1.33 -3.71 1.38
CA LEU A 120 -1.95 -4.15 0.12
C LEU A 120 -0.83 -4.56 -0.84
N ILE A 121 -0.88 -5.80 -1.31
CA ILE A 121 0.11 -6.37 -2.24
C ILE A 121 -0.60 -6.71 -3.54
N LEU A 122 -0.08 -6.17 -4.64
CA LEU A 122 -0.51 -6.49 -6.01
C LEU A 122 0.62 -7.22 -6.73
N VAL A 123 0.31 -8.38 -7.29
CA VAL A 123 1.22 -9.12 -8.17
C VAL A 123 0.53 -9.27 -9.53
N PRO A 124 0.67 -8.29 -10.44
CA PRO A 124 0.14 -8.41 -11.79
C PRO A 124 1.01 -9.33 -12.66
N THR A 125 0.39 -10.05 -13.60
CA THR A 125 1.10 -10.61 -14.76
C THR A 125 1.09 -9.56 -15.87
N ILE A 126 2.26 -9.00 -16.19
CA ILE A 126 2.40 -7.93 -17.19
C ILE A 126 2.94 -8.50 -18.50
N THR A 127 2.30 -8.13 -19.61
CA THR A 127 2.65 -8.45 -20.98
C THR A 127 2.86 -7.17 -21.80
N ASN A 128 3.36 -7.29 -23.04
CA ASN A 128 3.53 -6.17 -23.99
C ASN A 128 4.40 -5.01 -23.46
N PHE A 129 5.39 -5.32 -22.63
CA PHE A 129 6.30 -4.34 -22.04
C PHE A 129 7.54 -4.06 -22.91
N VAL A 130 7.74 -4.80 -24.01
CA VAL A 130 8.81 -4.54 -24.99
C VAL A 130 8.22 -3.70 -26.12
N VAL A 131 8.68 -2.44 -26.23
CA VAL A 131 8.21 -1.50 -27.26
C VAL A 131 8.90 -1.74 -28.59
N ASN A 132 10.21 -2.00 -28.55
CA ASN A 132 11.01 -2.25 -29.74
C ASN A 132 12.22 -3.11 -29.38
N GLN A 133 12.61 -4.02 -30.26
CA GLN A 133 13.79 -4.85 -30.11
C GLN A 133 14.60 -4.84 -31.40
N THR A 134 15.89 -4.54 -31.27
CA THR A 134 16.87 -4.60 -32.35
C THR A 134 18.03 -5.51 -31.93
N ASN A 135 18.98 -5.77 -32.83
CA ASN A 135 20.19 -6.52 -32.51
C ASN A 135 21.12 -5.79 -31.52
N SER A 136 20.91 -4.50 -31.27
CA SER A 136 21.81 -3.66 -30.45
C SER A 136 21.17 -3.19 -29.14
N TYR A 137 19.84 -3.13 -29.06
CA TYR A 137 19.14 -2.72 -27.84
C TYR A 137 17.69 -3.21 -27.82
N THR A 138 17.13 -3.32 -26.62
CA THR A 138 15.70 -3.50 -26.36
C THR A 138 15.17 -2.25 -25.66
N LEU A 139 14.11 -1.66 -26.21
CA LEU A 139 13.37 -0.56 -25.60
C LEU A 139 12.20 -1.16 -24.82
N LEU A 140 12.19 -0.88 -23.52
CA LEU A 140 11.14 -1.32 -22.61
C LEU A 140 10.18 -0.16 -22.34
N ASP A 141 8.89 -0.49 -22.29
CA ASP A 141 7.90 0.34 -21.64
C ASP A 141 8.16 0.30 -20.14
N MET A 142 8.25 1.46 -19.52
CA MET A 142 8.49 1.60 -18.08
C MET A 142 7.31 2.27 -17.37
N ASN A 143 6.25 2.67 -18.08
CA ASN A 143 5.08 3.32 -17.48
C ASN A 143 4.26 2.36 -16.62
N TRP A 144 4.41 1.04 -16.80
CA TRP A 144 3.77 0.02 -15.96
C TRP A 144 4.10 0.12 -14.47
N ARG A 145 5.14 0.87 -14.10
CA ARG A 145 5.54 1.11 -12.71
C ARG A 145 4.64 2.12 -11.99
N ALA A 146 3.90 2.95 -12.71
CA ALA A 146 3.21 4.13 -12.18
C ALA A 146 1.73 3.87 -11.89
N LEU A 147 1.44 2.77 -11.17
CA LEU A 147 0.08 2.38 -10.86
C LEU A 147 -0.57 3.40 -9.91
N PHE A 148 -1.77 3.85 -10.27
CA PHE A 148 -2.51 4.83 -9.48
C PHE A 148 -4.01 4.55 -9.52
N ILE A 149 -4.62 4.41 -8.34
CA ILE A 149 -6.08 4.23 -8.19
C ILE A 149 -6.56 5.07 -7.01
N THR A 150 -7.49 5.99 -7.27
CA THR A 150 -8.18 6.78 -6.23
C THR A 150 -9.55 6.22 -5.86
N ASP A 151 -10.09 5.35 -6.71
CA ASP A 151 -11.44 4.85 -6.54
C ASP A 151 -11.58 3.96 -5.31
N LYS A 152 -12.82 3.92 -4.78
CA LYS A 152 -13.22 2.91 -3.80
C LYS A 152 -13.28 1.54 -4.45
N LEU A 153 -12.70 0.54 -3.79
CA LEU A 153 -12.63 -0.85 -4.23
C LEU A 153 -13.34 -1.73 -3.21
N MET A 154 -14.67 -1.75 -3.29
CA MET A 154 -15.51 -2.46 -2.34
C MET A 154 -15.46 -3.98 -2.55
N ILE A 155 -14.98 -4.72 -1.55
CA ILE A 155 -15.14 -6.17 -1.48
C ILE A 155 -16.16 -6.54 -0.40
N THR A 156 -17.13 -7.36 -0.80
CA THR A 156 -18.03 -8.04 0.13
C THR A 156 -17.57 -9.48 0.28
N SER A 157 -17.28 -9.91 1.50
CA SER A 157 -16.98 -11.29 1.83
C SER A 157 -17.64 -11.68 3.15
N GLN A 158 -17.28 -12.84 3.71
CA GLN A 158 -17.83 -13.33 4.97
C GLN A 158 -17.53 -12.41 6.16
N ILE A 159 -16.52 -11.53 6.04
CA ILE A 159 -16.07 -10.63 7.11
C ILE A 159 -16.67 -9.22 7.00
N GLY A 160 -17.56 -8.97 6.03
CA GLY A 160 -18.19 -7.66 5.82
C GLY A 160 -17.91 -7.06 4.45
N THR A 161 -18.22 -5.76 4.31
CA THR A 161 -18.01 -5.00 3.07
C THR A 161 -17.00 -3.89 3.29
N ILE A 162 -15.79 -4.08 2.76
CA ILE A 162 -14.63 -3.21 3.00
C ILE A 162 -14.10 -2.61 1.70
N ASP A 163 -13.66 -1.36 1.74
CA ASP A 163 -12.89 -0.73 0.68
C ASP A 163 -11.40 -1.04 0.84
N ILE A 164 -10.83 -1.85 -0.05
CA ILE A 164 -9.43 -2.28 0.09
C ILE A 164 -8.42 -1.15 -0.17
N ASN A 165 -8.82 -0.06 -0.83
CA ASN A 165 -7.91 1.03 -1.16
C ASN A 165 -7.83 2.08 -0.03
N HIS A 166 -8.82 2.11 0.87
CA HIS A 166 -8.95 3.13 1.91
C HIS A 166 -9.00 2.47 3.30
N PRO A 167 -7.91 2.52 4.09
CA PRO A 167 -7.82 1.85 5.40
C PRO A 167 -8.94 2.18 6.38
N VAL A 168 -9.51 3.39 6.30
CA VAL A 168 -10.63 3.81 7.14
C VAL A 168 -11.82 2.83 7.07
N SER A 169 -12.03 2.17 5.92
CA SER A 169 -13.13 1.22 5.75
C SER A 169 -12.97 -0.03 6.61
N PHE A 170 -11.75 -0.43 6.94
CA PHE A 170 -11.49 -1.56 7.84
C PHE A 170 -11.89 -1.19 9.26
N ILE A 171 -11.52 0.02 9.68
CA ILE A 171 -11.87 0.51 11.01
C ILE A 171 -13.40 0.60 11.14
N LYS A 172 -14.08 1.11 10.13
CA LYS A 172 -15.54 1.20 10.10
C LYS A 172 -16.22 -0.16 10.26
N GLU A 173 -15.69 -1.21 9.64
CA GLU A 173 -16.28 -2.55 9.70
C GLU A 173 -15.97 -3.25 11.04
N PHE A 174 -14.70 -3.21 11.49
CA PHE A 174 -14.24 -4.03 12.61
C PHE A 174 -14.22 -3.31 13.96
N ASN A 175 -14.23 -1.98 13.98
CA ASN A 175 -14.34 -1.18 15.19
C ASN A 175 -15.12 0.14 14.94
N PRO A 176 -16.46 0.05 14.78
CA PRO A 176 -17.30 1.22 14.46
C PRO A 176 -17.25 2.32 15.52
N GLU A 177 -17.12 1.97 16.80
CA GLU A 177 -17.03 2.93 17.91
C GLU A 177 -15.72 3.73 17.82
N PHE A 178 -14.61 3.06 17.51
CA PHE A 178 -13.35 3.74 17.21
C PHE A 178 -13.47 4.62 15.96
N TYR A 179 -14.11 4.14 14.88
CA TYR A 179 -14.36 4.94 13.67
C TYR A 179 -15.09 6.25 13.99
N GLU A 180 -16.16 6.22 14.77
CA GLU A 180 -16.91 7.42 15.16
C GLU A 180 -16.06 8.34 16.05
N THR A 181 -15.22 7.78 16.93
CA THR A 181 -14.33 8.54 17.81
C THR A 181 -13.27 9.32 17.03
N ILE A 182 -12.69 8.71 15.98
CA ILE A 182 -11.59 9.33 15.25
C ILE A 182 -12.02 10.32 14.17
N ARG A 183 -13.29 10.31 13.75
CA ARG A 183 -13.82 11.14 12.66
C ARG A 183 -13.45 12.62 12.72
N GLU A 184 -13.50 13.20 13.92
CA GLU A 184 -13.24 14.62 14.15
C GLU A 184 -11.77 14.89 14.53
N THR A 185 -10.89 13.89 14.39
CA THR A 185 -9.49 13.96 14.79
C THR A 185 -8.56 14.02 13.56
N PRO A 186 -7.32 14.51 13.71
CA PRO A 186 -6.37 14.59 12.59
C PRO A 186 -6.02 13.25 11.93
N ILE A 187 -6.29 12.10 12.56
CA ILE A 187 -6.01 10.77 11.99
C ILE A 187 -6.98 10.40 10.86
N PHE A 188 -8.20 10.95 10.86
CA PHE A 188 -9.25 10.51 9.94
C PHE A 188 -8.93 10.83 8.47
N PRO A 189 -8.53 12.07 8.11
CA PRO A 189 -8.11 12.37 6.75
C PRO A 189 -6.90 11.54 6.28
N ILE A 190 -6.05 11.08 7.20
CA ILE A 190 -4.89 10.21 6.89
C ILE A 190 -5.38 8.81 6.48
N LEU A 191 -6.34 8.27 7.21
CA LEU A 191 -6.95 6.96 6.95
C LEU A 191 -7.84 6.94 5.71
N GLU A 192 -8.40 8.08 5.33
CA GLU A 192 -9.20 8.26 4.11
C GLU A 192 -8.35 8.36 2.82
N LYS A 193 -7.02 8.52 2.90
CA LYS A 193 -6.18 8.56 1.70
C LYS A 193 -6.06 7.18 1.05
N PRO A 194 -6.17 7.08 -0.30
CA PRO A 194 -5.95 5.85 -1.03
C PRO A 194 -4.52 5.34 -0.82
N LEU A 195 -4.32 4.04 -1.04
CA LEU A 195 -3.03 3.38 -0.89
C LEU A 195 -2.33 3.11 -2.21
N ILE A 196 -3.09 2.81 -3.25
CA ILE A 196 -2.54 2.42 -4.55
C ILE A 196 -2.06 3.69 -5.26
N ASP A 197 -0.83 4.06 -4.96
CA ASP A 197 -0.06 5.11 -5.64
C ASP A 197 1.41 4.72 -5.68
N SER A 198 1.88 4.31 -6.86
CA SER A 198 3.29 4.07 -7.15
C SER A 198 3.83 5.03 -8.20
N THR A 199 3.16 6.18 -8.41
CA THR A 199 3.55 7.16 -9.44
C THR A 199 4.96 7.73 -9.23
N GLY A 200 5.41 7.82 -7.98
CA GLY A 200 6.78 8.24 -7.65
C GLY A 200 7.86 7.26 -8.12
N LEU A 201 7.50 6.03 -8.52
CA LEU A 201 8.41 5.08 -9.15
C LEU A 201 8.61 5.35 -10.65
N ASN A 202 7.83 6.26 -11.27
CA ASN A 202 7.92 6.53 -12.70
C ASN A 202 9.09 7.45 -13.10
N GLY A 203 9.94 7.84 -12.15
CA GLY A 203 11.15 8.62 -12.42
C GLY A 203 12.16 7.90 -13.33
N THR A 204 13.22 8.63 -13.71
CA THR A 204 14.27 8.06 -14.57
C THR A 204 14.98 6.93 -13.83
N LEU A 205 15.43 5.89 -14.55
CA LEU A 205 16.21 4.81 -13.94
C LEU A 205 17.51 5.32 -13.26
N ARG A 206 18.00 6.52 -13.64
CA ARG A 206 19.12 7.17 -12.96
C ARG A 206 18.76 7.58 -11.53
N ASP A 207 17.52 7.99 -11.30
CA ASP A 207 17.03 8.39 -9.97
C ASP A 207 16.83 7.18 -9.04
N TRP A 208 16.97 5.96 -9.57
CA TRP A 208 16.84 4.72 -8.82
C TRP A 208 18.13 4.37 -8.05
N HIS A 209 19.29 4.89 -8.46
CA HIS A 209 20.61 4.63 -7.83
C HIS A 209 20.70 4.98 -6.34
N TYR A 210 19.83 5.85 -5.82
CA TYR A 210 19.84 6.26 -4.41
C TYR A 210 18.87 5.48 -3.51
N ARG A 211 18.09 4.55 -4.06
CA ARG A 211 17.04 3.79 -3.35
C ARG A 211 17.28 2.28 -3.30
N PHE A 212 18.49 1.86 -3.69
CA PHE A 212 18.96 0.49 -3.54
C PHE A 212 19.42 0.26 -2.09
N ILE A 213 18.67 -0.55 -1.34
CA ILE A 213 19.28 -1.24 -0.20
C ILE A 213 19.88 -2.52 -0.78
N PRO A 214 21.21 -2.74 -0.72
CA PRO A 214 21.75 -4.05 -1.05
C PRO A 214 21.07 -5.09 -0.17
N TRP A 215 20.65 -6.19 -0.79
CA TRP A 215 19.99 -7.33 -0.18
C TRP A 215 20.96 -8.09 0.75
N THR A 216 21.35 -7.47 1.87
CA THR A 216 22.26 -8.09 2.85
C THR A 216 21.78 -8.00 4.29
N SER A 217 20.50 -7.68 4.56
CA SER A 217 20.01 -7.70 5.93
C SER A 217 18.54 -8.10 6.06
N GLN A 218 18.22 -9.34 5.74
CA GLN A 218 17.30 -10.17 6.55
C GLN A 218 17.39 -11.64 6.10
N GLN A 219 17.82 -12.50 7.02
CA GLN A 219 17.84 -13.96 6.85
C GLN A 219 16.42 -14.49 6.60
N SER A 220 16.18 -15.18 5.49
CA SER A 220 15.84 -16.62 5.51
C SER A 220 15.66 -17.22 4.10
N ASN A 221 16.56 -18.16 3.81
CA ASN A 221 16.40 -19.41 3.06
C ASN A 221 16.17 -19.42 1.53
N ILE A 222 17.30 -19.69 0.84
CA ILE A 222 17.46 -20.48 -0.42
C ILE A 222 17.04 -19.68 -1.68
N VAL A 223 17.91 -19.39 -2.66
CA VAL A 223 18.50 -20.29 -3.69
C VAL A 223 19.92 -19.86 -4.11
N PRO A 224 20.81 -20.79 -4.52
CA PRO A 224 22.23 -20.54 -4.82
C PRO A 224 22.50 -19.97 -6.22
N GLU A 225 23.63 -19.26 -6.30
CA GLU A 225 24.70 -19.39 -7.31
C GLU A 225 24.25 -19.81 -8.73
N GLU A 226 23.67 -18.88 -9.51
CA GLU A 226 24.06 -18.54 -10.90
C GLU A 226 23.47 -17.14 -11.23
N TRP A 227 24.32 -16.20 -11.64
CA TRP A 227 23.94 -14.87 -12.09
C TRP A 227 23.09 -14.94 -13.38
N ASN A 228 21.79 -14.69 -13.30
CA ASN A 228 20.93 -14.34 -14.46
C ASN A 228 19.63 -13.66 -14.00
N GLY A 229 19.60 -12.31 -14.05
CA GLY A 229 18.40 -11.51 -13.79
C GLY A 229 18.67 -10.36 -12.81
N TRP A 230 18.40 -9.13 -13.24
CA TRP A 230 18.48 -7.96 -12.36
C TRP A 230 17.28 -8.00 -11.40
N ASN A 231 17.49 -8.47 -10.17
CA ASN A 231 16.51 -8.26 -9.11
C ASN A 231 16.57 -6.79 -8.68
N VAL A 232 15.51 -6.02 -8.97
CA VAL A 232 15.42 -4.62 -8.57
C VAL A 232 14.37 -4.48 -7.48
N SER A 233 14.81 -4.10 -6.28
CA SER A 233 13.95 -3.69 -5.17
C SER A 233 14.02 -2.17 -5.02
N VAL A 234 12.88 -1.49 -5.22
CA VAL A 234 12.77 -0.03 -5.05
C VAL A 234 11.85 0.25 -3.87
N LEU A 235 12.31 1.09 -2.94
CA LEU A 235 11.53 1.55 -1.80
C LEU A 235 11.29 3.05 -1.94
N GLN A 236 10.03 3.47 -1.89
CA GLN A 236 9.66 4.87 -1.73
C GLN A 236 9.09 5.10 -0.34
N LYS A 237 9.83 5.88 0.46
CA LYS A 237 9.30 6.50 1.68
C LYS A 237 8.43 7.69 1.23
N GLY A 238 7.17 7.73 1.66
CA GLY A 238 6.28 8.86 1.39
C GLY A 238 6.85 10.16 1.99
N ASP A 239 6.66 11.28 1.31
CA ASP A 239 7.07 12.59 1.81
C ASP A 239 6.21 12.99 3.04
N PHE A 240 6.88 13.32 4.15
CA PHE A 240 6.25 13.71 5.43
C PHE A 240 6.14 15.23 5.59
N THR A 241 5.82 15.94 4.51
CA THR A 241 5.51 17.36 4.64
C THR A 241 4.04 17.49 5.02
N MET A 242 3.81 17.72 6.32
CA MET A 242 2.60 18.33 6.87
C MET A 242 2.68 19.86 6.70
#